data_AF-A0A1H7I2A6-F1
#
_entry.id   AF-A0A1H7I2A6-F1
#
_cell.length_a   1.000
_cell.length_b   1.000
_cell.length_c   1.000
_cell.angle_alpha   90.00
_cell.angle_beta   90.00
_cell.angle_gamma   90.00
#
_symmetry.space_group_name_H-M   'P 1'
#
loop_
_entity.id
_entity.type
_entity.pdbx_description
1 polymer ?
#
loop_
_entity_poly.entity_id
_entity_poly.type
_entity_poly.pdbx_seq_one_letter_code
_entity_poly.pdbx_strand_id
1 'polypeptide(L)'
;MIPDRPGREVAFEPLLDGLLELFSPSWTLPEVMAGEHPRHRCEVKRWEIGRAAEEDLDLTRRQADLLVQAAVLDQCRSGVDQLVRPLVAAIGHRSTQERIIRYVRDGSDAEKVGATMAWYFTGPGLRYASSEDLRNRRPTPESRAALDALSDLRADYRAAVLAAFLACDDPKTRQDLSLWISLDASAYPESLQADHTAAKNLILADPEHYRWMLQRSDRH
;
A
#
# COMPACT_ATOMS: atom_id res chain seq x y z
N MET A 1 15.97 -2.36 -5.16
CA MET A 1 15.21 -1.92 -3.97
C MET A 1 15.28 -0.39 -3.97
N ILE A 2 14.14 0.30 -3.99
CA ILE A 2 14.12 1.77 -3.90
C ILE A 2 14.33 2.09 -2.41
N PRO A 3 15.35 2.88 -2.05
CA PRO A 3 15.64 3.16 -0.64
C PRO A 3 14.51 3.92 0.04
N ASP A 4 14.23 3.57 1.29
CA ASP A 4 13.28 4.28 2.15
C ASP A 4 13.74 5.74 2.35
N ARG A 5 12.80 6.69 2.43
CA ARG A 5 13.12 8.13 2.46
C ARG A 5 13.14 8.70 3.89
N PRO A 6 14.25 9.30 4.35
CA PRO A 6 14.28 9.96 5.64
C PRO A 6 13.30 11.15 5.66
N GLY A 7 12.57 11.31 6.77
CA GLY A 7 11.75 12.49 7.05
C GLY A 7 10.26 12.25 7.36
N ARG A 8 9.65 11.12 6.98
CA ARG A 8 8.25 10.80 7.38
C ARG A 8 8.17 10.08 8.74
N GLU A 9 9.31 9.80 9.37
CA GLU A 9 9.43 9.04 10.62
C GLU A 9 8.86 9.80 11.83
N VAL A 10 8.92 11.14 11.81
CA VAL A 10 8.59 11.99 12.96
C VAL A 10 7.15 11.82 13.43
N ALA A 11 6.21 11.62 12.49
CA ALA A 11 4.80 11.39 12.81
C ALA A 11 4.45 9.90 12.97
N PHE A 12 5.29 9.01 12.45
CA PHE A 12 4.96 7.58 12.39
C PHE A 12 5.22 6.86 13.72
N GLU A 13 6.40 7.05 14.32
CA GLU A 13 6.74 6.37 15.57
C GLU A 13 5.78 6.74 16.72
N PRO A 14 5.41 8.02 16.94
CA PRO A 14 4.42 8.38 17.96
C PRO A 14 3.03 7.80 17.68
N LEU A 15 2.63 7.63 16.41
CA LEU A 15 1.37 6.99 16.07
C LEU A 15 1.38 5.50 16.44
N LEU A 16 2.52 4.82 16.25
CA LEU A 16 2.67 3.44 16.71
C LEU A 16 2.62 3.34 18.23
N ASP A 17 3.17 4.32 18.96
CA ASP A 17 3.08 4.37 20.42
C ASP A 17 1.62 4.48 20.88
N GLY A 18 0.82 5.36 20.28
CA GLY A 18 -0.61 5.47 20.57
C GLY A 18 -1.39 4.19 20.21
N LEU A 19 -1.02 3.50 19.13
CA LEU A 19 -1.62 2.21 18.77
C LEU A 19 -1.25 1.11 19.78
N LEU A 20 -0.03 1.10 20.30
CA LEU A 20 0.39 0.15 21.33
C LEU A 20 -0.37 0.35 22.64
N GLU A 21 -0.64 1.59 23.06
CA GLU A 21 -1.48 1.87 24.22
C GLU A 21 -2.90 1.28 24.07
N LEU A 22 -3.41 1.20 22.84
CA LEU A 22 -4.72 0.63 22.54
C LEU A 22 -4.71 -0.90 22.43
N PHE A 23 -3.77 -1.45 21.67
CA PHE A 23 -3.76 -2.87 21.29
C PHE A 23 -2.92 -3.74 22.24
N SER A 24 -1.89 -3.20 22.87
CA SER A 24 -0.99 -3.94 23.75
C SER A 24 -0.45 -3.06 24.89
N PRO A 25 -1.32 -2.60 25.82
CA PRO A 25 -0.95 -1.61 26.84
C PRO A 25 0.11 -2.08 27.84
N SER A 26 0.30 -3.40 27.97
CA SER A 26 1.35 -3.99 28.82
C SER A 26 2.67 -4.21 28.08
N TRP A 27 2.71 -3.99 26.76
CA TRP A 27 3.92 -4.15 25.97
C TRP A 27 4.89 -3.02 26.27
N THR A 28 6.17 -3.37 26.32
CA THR A 28 7.27 -2.43 26.50
C THR A 28 8.32 -2.67 25.42
N LEU A 29 8.96 -1.60 24.96
CA LEU A 29 10.03 -1.70 23.98
C LEU A 29 11.18 -2.53 24.59
N PRO A 30 11.64 -3.61 23.92
CA PRO A 30 12.78 -4.37 24.41
C PRO A 30 14.01 -3.48 24.61
N GLU A 31 14.73 -3.65 25.72
CA GLU A 31 15.89 -2.81 26.07
C GLU A 31 16.93 -2.74 24.93
N VAL A 32 17.16 -3.86 24.24
CA VAL A 32 18.05 -3.95 23.08
C VAL A 32 17.66 -3.01 21.93
N MET A 33 16.38 -2.62 21.83
CA MET A 33 15.86 -1.72 20.79
C MET A 33 15.89 -0.24 21.22
N ALA A 34 16.14 0.08 22.49
CA ALA A 34 16.04 1.47 22.98
C ALA A 34 17.07 2.42 22.33
N GLY A 35 18.26 1.92 22.01
CA GLY A 35 19.32 2.67 21.32
C GLY A 35 19.37 2.49 19.80
N GLU A 36 18.48 1.67 19.25
CA GLU A 36 18.49 1.32 17.82
C GLU A 36 17.95 2.43 16.93
N HIS A 37 18.19 2.34 15.63
CA HIS A 37 17.64 3.27 14.64
C HIS A 37 16.09 3.28 14.68
N PRO A 38 15.40 4.43 14.52
CA PRO A 38 13.94 4.52 14.54
C PRO A 38 13.22 3.47 13.69
N ARG A 39 13.75 3.17 12.50
CA ARG A 39 13.28 2.09 11.63
C ARG A 39 13.12 0.73 12.35
N HIS A 40 14.11 0.29 13.12
CA HIS A 40 14.07 -1.00 13.82
C HIS A 40 13.08 -0.98 14.99
N ARG A 41 13.00 0.15 15.72
CA ARG A 41 11.97 0.34 16.74
C ARG A 41 10.56 0.27 16.13
N CYS A 42 10.33 0.96 15.02
CA CYS A 42 9.05 0.91 14.31
C CYS A 42 8.73 -0.49 13.76
N GLU A 43 9.72 -1.29 13.42
CA GLU A 43 9.52 -2.69 13.00
C GLU A 43 8.99 -3.55 14.15
N VAL A 44 9.62 -3.51 15.33
CA VAL A 44 9.13 -4.30 16.49
C VAL A 44 7.77 -3.81 16.98
N LYS A 45 7.52 -2.49 16.97
CA LYS A 45 6.22 -1.90 17.34
C LYS A 45 5.12 -2.36 16.38
N ARG A 46 5.35 -2.29 15.05
CA ARG A 46 4.38 -2.77 14.06
C ARG A 46 4.07 -4.25 14.18
N TRP A 47 5.09 -5.07 14.42
CA TRP A 47 4.90 -6.50 14.58
C TRP A 47 3.95 -6.79 15.74
N GLU A 48 4.15 -6.12 16.88
CA GLU A 48 3.31 -6.29 18.06
C GLU A 48 1.88 -5.77 17.82
N ILE A 49 1.73 -4.58 17.22
CA ILE A 49 0.41 -4.03 16.87
C ILE A 49 -0.32 -4.99 15.92
N GLY A 50 0.36 -5.50 14.89
CA GLY A 50 -0.23 -6.42 13.92
C GLY A 50 -0.70 -7.73 14.56
N ARG A 51 0.12 -8.32 15.44
CA ARG A 51 -0.24 -9.51 16.24
C ARG A 51 -1.48 -9.25 17.09
N ALA A 52 -1.47 -8.18 17.89
CA ALA A 52 -2.58 -7.85 18.79
C ALA A 52 -3.88 -7.48 18.03
N ALA A 53 -3.76 -6.79 16.89
CA ALA A 53 -4.89 -6.44 16.04
C ALA A 53 -5.53 -7.67 15.37
N GLU A 54 -4.77 -8.74 15.14
CA GLU A 54 -5.32 -10.04 14.68
C GLU A 54 -6.04 -10.80 15.79
N GLU A 55 -5.62 -10.63 17.04
CA GLU A 55 -6.22 -11.27 18.21
C GLU A 55 -7.56 -10.61 18.62
N ASP A 56 -7.74 -9.30 18.41
CA ASP A 56 -8.98 -8.56 18.70
C ASP A 56 -9.53 -7.83 17.45
N LEU A 57 -10.25 -8.57 16.60
CA LEU A 57 -10.85 -8.03 15.37
C LEU A 57 -11.94 -6.97 15.65
N ASP A 58 -12.56 -6.98 16.83
CA ASP A 58 -13.59 -6.01 17.18
C ASP A 58 -12.96 -4.66 17.53
N LEU A 59 -11.85 -4.67 18.29
CA LEU A 59 -11.04 -3.47 18.49
C LEU A 59 -10.45 -2.97 17.18
N THR A 60 -9.91 -3.86 16.36
CA THR A 60 -9.39 -3.52 15.02
C THR A 60 -10.45 -2.85 14.15
N ARG A 61 -11.70 -3.32 14.19
CA ARG A 61 -12.81 -2.68 13.49
C ARG A 61 -13.10 -1.28 14.03
N ARG A 62 -13.09 -1.09 15.36
CA ARG A 62 -13.32 0.22 16.00
C ARG A 62 -12.20 1.22 15.71
N GLN A 63 -10.96 0.73 15.60
CA GLN A 63 -9.76 1.55 15.38
C GLN A 63 -9.24 1.50 13.94
N ALA A 64 -10.09 1.07 12.99
CA ALA A 64 -9.69 0.84 11.62
C ALA A 64 -9.07 2.09 10.96
N ASP A 65 -9.61 3.28 11.25
CA ASP A 65 -9.11 4.52 10.65
C ASP A 65 -7.70 4.88 11.15
N LEU A 66 -7.39 4.62 12.43
CA LEU A 66 -6.04 4.82 12.99
C LEU A 66 -5.04 3.80 12.42
N LEU A 67 -5.44 2.54 12.28
CA LEU A 67 -4.59 1.52 11.66
C LEU A 67 -4.33 1.81 10.18
N VAL A 68 -5.33 2.28 9.43
CA VAL A 68 -5.14 2.74 8.05
C VAL A 68 -4.18 3.92 8.03
N GLN A 69 -4.36 4.90 8.91
CA GLN A 69 -3.45 6.06 9.01
C GLN A 69 -2.01 5.61 9.25
N ALA A 70 -1.78 4.64 10.15
CA ALA A 70 -0.46 4.07 10.36
C ALA A 70 0.07 3.36 9.10
N ALA A 71 -0.76 2.56 8.42
CA ALA A 71 -0.37 1.87 7.20
C ALA A 71 0.05 2.85 6.08
N VAL A 72 -0.62 4.00 5.93
CA VAL A 72 -0.26 5.00 4.90
C VAL A 72 0.91 5.92 5.30
N LEU A 73 1.29 5.95 6.58
CA LEU A 73 2.50 6.63 7.04
C LEU A 73 3.73 5.70 7.08
N ASP A 74 3.50 4.38 7.01
CA ASP A 74 4.56 3.38 6.99
C ASP A 74 5.41 3.49 5.72
N GLN A 75 6.72 3.52 5.92
CA GLN A 75 7.70 3.61 4.84
C GLN A 75 8.24 2.24 4.44
N CYS A 76 8.10 1.25 5.31
CA CYS A 76 8.66 -0.07 5.08
C CYS A 76 7.74 -0.88 4.17
N ARG A 77 8.11 -0.92 2.89
CA ARG A 77 7.37 -1.63 1.83
C ARG A 77 7.00 -3.08 2.18
N SER A 78 7.86 -3.79 2.89
CA SER A 78 7.63 -5.19 3.26
C SER A 78 6.89 -5.37 4.58
N GLY A 79 6.92 -4.37 5.46
CA GLY A 79 6.35 -4.48 6.81
C GLY A 79 4.95 -3.87 6.93
N VAL A 80 4.49 -3.07 5.97
CA VAL A 80 3.14 -2.48 5.99
C VAL A 80 2.03 -3.53 6.00
N ASP A 81 2.29 -4.73 5.49
CA ASP A 81 1.38 -5.89 5.56
C ASP A 81 0.99 -6.24 6.99
N GLN A 82 1.87 -6.02 7.97
CA GLN A 82 1.60 -6.27 9.39
C GLN A 82 0.45 -5.40 9.91
N LEU A 83 0.21 -4.24 9.30
CA LEU A 83 -0.90 -3.34 9.64
C LEU A 83 -2.12 -3.56 8.73
N VAL A 84 -1.90 -3.93 7.46
CA VAL A 84 -2.98 -4.10 6.46
C VAL A 84 -3.72 -5.44 6.63
N ARG A 85 -3.02 -6.52 6.95
CA ARG A 85 -3.61 -7.85 7.12
C ARG A 85 -4.70 -7.88 8.21
N PRO A 86 -4.48 -7.37 9.44
CA PRO A 86 -5.56 -7.29 10.44
C PRO A 86 -6.75 -6.43 10.00
N LEU A 87 -6.51 -5.31 9.28
CA LEU A 87 -7.59 -4.50 8.73
C LEU A 87 -8.48 -5.30 7.77
N VAL A 88 -7.86 -6.01 6.82
CA VAL A 88 -8.59 -6.85 5.88
C VAL A 88 -9.39 -7.93 6.60
N ALA A 89 -8.84 -8.54 7.64
CA ALA A 89 -9.55 -9.55 8.45
C ALA A 89 -10.75 -8.95 9.22
N ALA A 90 -10.60 -7.75 9.78
CA ALA A 90 -11.62 -7.13 10.63
C ALA A 90 -12.76 -6.45 9.85
N ILE A 91 -12.44 -5.79 8.74
CA ILE A 91 -13.38 -4.95 7.97
C ILE A 91 -13.54 -5.36 6.50
N GLY A 92 -12.79 -6.37 6.04
CA GLY A 92 -12.85 -6.87 4.67
C GLY A 92 -12.03 -6.07 3.66
N HIS A 93 -11.78 -6.69 2.50
CA HIS A 93 -10.99 -6.11 1.41
C HIS A 93 -11.56 -4.78 0.91
N ARG A 94 -12.86 -4.72 0.60
CA ARG A 94 -13.52 -3.54 0.04
C ARG A 94 -13.40 -2.32 0.96
N SER A 95 -13.80 -2.47 2.22
CA SER A 95 -13.77 -1.40 3.23
C SER A 95 -12.35 -0.87 3.49
N THR A 96 -11.36 -1.77 3.42
CA THR A 96 -9.93 -1.41 3.54
C THR A 96 -9.47 -0.63 2.29
N GLN A 97 -9.78 -1.15 1.09
CA GLN A 97 -9.41 -0.54 -0.19
C GLN A 97 -10.01 0.86 -0.37
N GLU A 98 -11.27 1.05 -0.02
CA GLU A 98 -11.94 2.36 -0.09
C GLU A 98 -11.23 3.41 0.78
N ARG A 99 -10.79 3.05 1.99
CA ARG A 99 -10.04 3.94 2.87
C ARG A 99 -8.66 4.28 2.30
N ILE A 100 -7.95 3.29 1.77
CA ILE A 100 -6.65 3.51 1.12
C ILE A 100 -6.80 4.44 -0.09
N ILE A 101 -7.81 4.25 -0.93
CA ILE A 101 -8.07 5.10 -2.10
C ILE A 101 -8.31 6.56 -1.70
N ARG A 102 -8.99 6.82 -0.57
CA ARG A 102 -9.15 8.21 -0.06
C ARG A 102 -7.82 8.89 0.20
N TYR A 103 -6.85 8.19 0.80
CA TYR A 103 -5.51 8.75 1.00
C TYR A 103 -4.75 8.98 -0.33
N VAL A 104 -4.96 8.16 -1.35
CA VAL A 104 -4.40 8.43 -2.70
C VAL A 104 -4.99 9.70 -3.31
N ARG A 105 -6.29 9.95 -3.12
CA ARG A 105 -6.97 11.13 -3.66
C ARG A 105 -6.60 12.39 -2.89
N ASP A 106 -6.72 12.35 -1.57
CA ASP A 106 -6.84 13.55 -0.74
C ASP A 106 -5.66 13.72 0.24
N GLY A 107 -4.81 12.71 0.39
CA GLY A 107 -3.68 12.75 1.31
C GLY A 107 -2.58 13.73 0.88
N SER A 108 -1.69 14.03 1.81
CA SER A 108 -0.39 14.63 1.52
C SER A 108 0.42 13.74 0.58
N ASP A 109 1.44 14.30 -0.07
CA ASP A 109 2.36 13.56 -0.95
C ASP A 109 2.99 12.34 -0.25
N ALA A 110 3.24 12.44 1.06
CA ALA A 110 3.73 11.34 1.87
C ALA A 110 2.71 10.22 2.01
N GLU A 111 1.48 10.57 2.38
CA GLU A 111 0.37 9.63 2.57
C GLU A 111 -0.06 8.99 1.26
N LYS A 112 -0.04 9.73 0.14
CA LYS A 112 -0.34 9.18 -1.19
C LYS A 112 0.61 8.05 -1.55
N VAL A 113 1.93 8.27 -1.36
CA VAL A 113 2.93 7.22 -1.59
C VAL A 113 2.73 6.05 -0.64
N GLY A 114 2.51 6.27 0.65
CA GLY A 114 2.25 5.18 1.60
C GLY A 114 0.97 4.39 1.28
N ALA A 115 -0.10 5.07 0.89
CA ALA A 115 -1.33 4.45 0.44
C ALA A 115 -1.13 3.55 -0.78
N THR A 116 -0.30 3.96 -1.76
CA THR A 116 0.03 3.07 -2.88
C THR A 116 0.82 1.83 -2.48
N MET A 117 1.68 1.92 -1.44
CA MET A 117 2.39 0.76 -0.89
C MET A 117 1.44 -0.16 -0.14
N ALA A 118 0.58 0.38 0.73
CA ALA A 118 -0.42 -0.36 1.47
C ALA A 118 -1.42 -1.06 0.54
N TRP A 119 -1.84 -0.40 -0.55
CA TRP A 119 -2.77 -0.94 -1.56
C TRP A 119 -2.36 -2.34 -2.05
N TYR A 120 -1.06 -2.58 -2.27
CA TYR A 120 -0.54 -3.85 -2.74
C TYR A 120 -0.98 -5.05 -1.86
N PHE A 121 -1.08 -4.84 -0.55
CA PHE A 121 -1.43 -5.87 0.43
C PHE A 121 -2.94 -5.98 0.70
N THR A 122 -3.76 -5.08 0.14
CA THR A 122 -5.21 -5.08 0.38
C THR A 122 -5.99 -6.06 -0.50
N GLY A 123 -5.36 -6.61 -1.54
CA GLY A 123 -6.03 -7.47 -2.53
C GLY A 123 -6.25 -8.90 -2.02
N PRO A 124 -7.34 -9.57 -2.40
CA PRO A 124 -7.49 -11.00 -2.14
C PRO A 124 -6.42 -11.79 -2.91
N GLY A 125 -5.74 -12.69 -2.21
CA GLY A 125 -4.74 -13.57 -2.81
C GLY A 125 -5.39 -14.56 -3.79
N LEU A 126 -4.80 -14.72 -4.97
CA LEU A 126 -5.16 -15.81 -5.87
C LEU A 126 -4.75 -17.14 -5.27
N ARG A 127 -5.69 -18.09 -5.23
CA ARG A 127 -5.45 -19.45 -4.77
C ARG A 127 -5.38 -20.36 -5.98
N TYR A 128 -4.54 -21.38 -5.93
CA TYR A 128 -4.35 -22.35 -7.00
C TYR A 128 -4.56 -23.74 -6.44
N ALA A 129 -5.29 -24.59 -7.15
CA ALA A 129 -5.59 -25.95 -6.69
C ALA A 129 -4.35 -26.87 -6.76
N SER A 130 -3.41 -26.54 -7.64
CA SER A 130 -2.19 -27.33 -7.86
C SER A 130 -1.01 -26.47 -8.31
N SER A 131 0.20 -27.01 -8.24
CA SER A 131 1.41 -26.38 -8.81
C SER A 131 1.33 -26.25 -10.34
N GLU A 132 0.59 -27.14 -11.01
CA GLU A 132 0.35 -27.03 -12.45
C GLU A 132 -0.54 -25.84 -12.78
N ASP A 133 -1.64 -25.65 -12.04
CA ASP A 133 -2.52 -24.50 -12.18
C ASP A 133 -1.79 -23.18 -11.90
N LEU A 134 -0.89 -23.16 -10.92
CA LEU A 134 -0.02 -22.02 -10.66
C LEU A 134 0.88 -21.70 -11.87
N ARG A 135 1.57 -22.72 -12.43
CA ARG A 135 2.42 -22.54 -13.62
C ARG A 135 1.63 -22.03 -14.82
N ASN A 136 0.39 -22.51 -14.98
CA ASN A 136 -0.51 -22.11 -16.06
C ASN A 136 -1.33 -20.85 -15.75
N ARG A 137 -1.10 -20.19 -14.59
CA ARG A 137 -1.84 -19.00 -14.12
C ARG A 137 -3.36 -19.17 -14.10
N ARG A 138 -3.84 -20.35 -13.69
CA ARG A 138 -5.24 -20.72 -13.57
C ARG A 138 -5.68 -20.72 -12.10
N PRO A 139 -6.08 -19.57 -11.52
CA PRO A 139 -6.55 -19.54 -10.14
C PRO A 139 -7.86 -20.31 -9.97
N THR A 140 -8.21 -20.68 -8.73
CA THR A 140 -9.52 -21.27 -8.44
C THR A 140 -10.64 -20.26 -8.76
N PRO A 141 -11.82 -20.74 -9.19
CA PRO A 141 -12.96 -19.88 -9.50
C PRO A 141 -13.33 -18.93 -8.34
N GLU A 142 -13.24 -19.40 -7.10
CA GLU A 142 -13.62 -18.63 -5.92
C GLU A 142 -12.63 -17.48 -5.65
N SER A 143 -11.32 -17.73 -5.77
CA SER A 143 -10.32 -16.68 -5.56
C SER A 143 -10.32 -15.67 -6.70
N ARG A 144 -10.61 -16.12 -7.93
CA ARG A 144 -10.82 -15.25 -9.08
C ARG A 144 -12.06 -14.38 -8.90
N ALA A 145 -13.19 -14.95 -8.51
CA ALA A 145 -14.42 -14.21 -8.27
C ALA A 145 -14.27 -13.17 -7.15
N ALA A 146 -13.58 -13.52 -6.05
CA ALA A 146 -13.27 -12.57 -4.98
C ALA A 146 -12.43 -11.39 -5.47
N LEU A 147 -11.45 -11.63 -6.35
CA LEU A 147 -10.69 -10.57 -7.00
C LEU A 147 -11.58 -9.76 -7.95
N ASP A 148 -12.37 -10.40 -8.80
CA ASP A 148 -13.20 -9.73 -9.80
C ASP A 148 -14.31 -8.85 -9.18
N ALA A 149 -14.80 -9.22 -7.99
CA ALA A 149 -15.75 -8.44 -7.19
C ALA A 149 -15.21 -7.08 -6.69
N LEU A 150 -13.92 -6.81 -6.86
CA LEU A 150 -13.24 -5.54 -6.49
C LEU A 150 -12.70 -4.81 -7.74
N SER A 151 -13.20 -5.15 -8.93
CA SER A 151 -12.76 -4.56 -10.20
C SER A 151 -13.05 -3.06 -10.31
N ASP A 152 -14.18 -2.61 -9.75
CA ASP A 152 -14.54 -1.20 -9.58
C ASP A 152 -13.50 -0.45 -8.77
N LEU A 153 -13.10 -0.97 -7.60
CA LEU A 153 -12.10 -0.34 -6.74
C LEU A 153 -10.71 -0.29 -7.41
N ARG A 154 -10.36 -1.30 -8.22
CA ARG A 154 -9.13 -1.25 -9.03
C ARG A 154 -9.17 -0.12 -10.06
N ALA A 155 -10.31 0.11 -10.70
CA ALA A 155 -10.47 1.21 -11.65
C ALA A 155 -10.37 2.56 -10.93
N ASP A 156 -11.05 2.70 -9.79
CA ASP A 156 -11.00 3.89 -8.93
C ASP A 156 -9.60 4.19 -8.43
N TYR A 157 -8.86 3.17 -7.99
CA TYR A 157 -7.46 3.30 -7.57
C TYR A 157 -6.58 3.76 -8.72
N ARG A 158 -6.72 3.16 -9.91
CA ARG A 158 -5.95 3.55 -11.10
C ARG A 158 -6.20 5.01 -11.49
N ALA A 159 -7.46 5.46 -11.43
CA ALA A 159 -7.81 6.86 -11.66
C ALA A 159 -7.14 7.77 -10.61
N ALA A 160 -7.23 7.42 -9.32
CA ALA A 160 -6.66 8.20 -8.24
C ALA A 160 -5.12 8.32 -8.36
N VAL A 161 -4.42 7.23 -8.68
CA VAL A 161 -2.97 7.24 -8.87
C VAL A 161 -2.56 8.08 -10.08
N LEU A 162 -3.27 7.97 -11.21
CA LEU A 162 -3.00 8.81 -12.39
C LEU A 162 -3.14 10.29 -12.05
N ALA A 163 -4.25 10.67 -11.42
CA ALA A 163 -4.49 12.05 -11.02
C ALA A 163 -3.41 12.55 -10.04
N ALA A 164 -3.07 11.75 -9.03
CA ALA A 164 -2.03 12.09 -8.07
C ALA A 164 -0.65 12.27 -8.73
N PHE A 165 -0.29 11.40 -9.68
CA PHE A 165 0.97 11.50 -10.41
C PHE A 165 1.04 12.77 -11.26
N LEU A 166 -0.02 13.07 -12.01
CA LEU A 166 -0.06 14.22 -12.92
C LEU A 166 -0.07 15.56 -12.16
N ALA A 167 -0.66 15.60 -10.96
CA ALA A 167 -0.75 16.79 -10.13
C ALA A 167 0.47 17.00 -9.20
N CYS A 168 1.33 16.00 -8.99
CA CYS A 168 2.40 16.07 -7.99
C CYS A 168 3.65 16.77 -8.53
N ASP A 169 4.02 17.96 -8.04
CA ASP A 169 5.18 18.70 -8.55
C ASP A 169 6.55 18.21 -8.03
N ASP A 170 6.59 17.53 -6.89
CA ASP A 170 7.84 16.99 -6.34
C ASP A 170 8.35 15.82 -7.21
N PRO A 171 9.50 15.96 -7.91
CA PRO A 171 9.96 14.95 -8.87
C PRO A 171 10.18 13.58 -8.21
N LYS A 172 10.60 13.60 -6.95
CA LYS A 172 10.86 12.40 -6.17
C LYS A 172 9.53 11.70 -5.86
N THR A 173 8.54 12.37 -5.28
CA THR A 173 7.22 11.78 -5.00
C THR A 173 6.53 11.31 -6.28
N ARG A 174 6.62 12.08 -7.36
CA ARG A 174 6.13 11.69 -8.69
C ARG A 174 6.76 10.37 -9.18
N GLN A 175 8.06 10.17 -8.95
CA GLN A 175 8.75 8.89 -9.24
C GLN A 175 8.19 7.71 -8.42
N ASP A 176 7.88 7.91 -7.14
CA ASP A 176 7.31 6.83 -6.32
C ASP A 176 5.89 6.46 -6.77
N LEU A 177 5.07 7.45 -7.10
CA LEU A 177 3.72 7.25 -7.64
C LEU A 177 3.75 6.54 -9.00
N SER A 178 4.75 6.83 -9.84
CA SER A 178 4.87 6.22 -11.17
C SER A 178 4.98 4.69 -11.11
N LEU A 179 5.54 4.13 -10.03
CA LEU A 179 5.70 2.69 -9.84
C LEU A 179 4.37 1.92 -9.82
N TRP A 180 3.26 2.63 -9.66
CA TRP A 180 1.92 2.08 -9.54
C TRP A 180 1.04 2.37 -10.76
N ILE A 181 1.61 3.01 -11.80
CA ILE A 181 0.98 3.25 -13.09
C ILE A 181 1.33 2.11 -14.05
N SER A 182 0.32 1.57 -14.75
CA SER A 182 0.52 0.61 -15.83
C SER A 182 0.84 1.36 -17.13
N LEU A 183 1.86 0.92 -17.88
CA LEU A 183 2.12 1.45 -19.22
C LEU A 183 1.23 0.82 -20.30
N ASP A 184 0.56 -0.29 -19.98
CA ASP A 184 -0.44 -0.92 -20.85
C ASP A 184 -1.74 -0.11 -20.84
N ALA A 185 -2.13 0.37 -22.02
CA ALA A 185 -3.35 1.13 -22.23
C ALA A 185 -4.62 0.31 -21.98
N SER A 186 -4.55 -1.03 -22.12
CA SER A 186 -5.71 -1.91 -21.88
C SER A 186 -6.15 -1.94 -20.41
N ALA A 187 -5.26 -1.50 -19.50
CA ALA A 187 -5.55 -1.40 -18.08
C ALA A 187 -6.49 -0.23 -17.72
N TYR A 188 -6.77 0.67 -18.67
CA TYR A 188 -7.53 1.90 -18.44
C TYR A 188 -8.81 1.94 -19.30
N PRO A 189 -9.96 2.30 -18.73
CA PRO A 189 -11.16 2.58 -19.52
C PRO A 189 -10.95 3.82 -20.40
N GLU A 190 -11.80 3.98 -21.43
CA GLU A 190 -11.73 5.09 -22.39
C GLU A 190 -11.64 6.46 -21.72
N SER A 191 -12.41 6.67 -20.64
CA SER A 191 -12.42 7.92 -19.88
C SER A 191 -11.07 8.32 -19.27
N LEU A 192 -10.14 7.38 -19.09
CA LEU A 192 -8.81 7.63 -18.50
C LEU A 192 -7.67 7.59 -19.53
N GLN A 193 -7.97 7.38 -20.83
CA GLN A 193 -6.93 7.22 -21.86
C GLN A 193 -6.11 8.50 -22.09
N ALA A 194 -6.72 9.68 -21.96
CA ALA A 194 -6.02 10.96 -22.08
C ALA A 194 -4.99 11.13 -20.95
N ASP A 195 -5.40 10.92 -19.70
CA ASP A 195 -4.54 11.01 -18.53
C ASP A 195 -3.44 9.94 -18.55
N HIS A 196 -3.78 8.72 -18.97
CA HIS A 196 -2.79 7.65 -19.17
C HIS A 196 -1.73 8.04 -20.20
N THR A 197 -2.16 8.60 -21.34
CA THR A 197 -1.24 9.05 -22.39
C THR A 197 -0.34 10.17 -21.90
N ALA A 198 -0.88 11.15 -21.17
CA ALA A 198 -0.11 12.22 -20.57
C ALA A 198 0.94 11.68 -19.57
N ALA A 199 0.53 10.79 -18.68
CA ALA A 199 1.43 10.17 -17.71
C ALA A 199 2.53 9.36 -18.40
N LYS A 200 2.17 8.54 -19.40
CA LYS A 200 3.13 7.76 -20.20
C LYS A 200 4.15 8.65 -20.90
N ASN A 201 3.71 9.75 -21.52
CA ASN A 201 4.62 10.68 -22.19
C ASN A 201 5.60 11.33 -21.21
N LEU A 202 5.14 11.75 -20.03
CA LEU A 202 6.00 12.30 -18.97
C LEU A 202 7.05 11.29 -18.51
N ILE A 203 6.66 10.03 -18.33
CA ILE A 203 7.56 8.95 -17.94
C ILE A 203 8.63 8.71 -19.01
N LEU A 204 8.21 8.60 -20.28
CA LEU A 204 9.11 8.27 -21.39
C LEU A 204 10.04 9.43 -21.77
N ALA A 205 9.67 10.67 -21.43
CA ALA A 205 10.51 11.85 -21.64
C ALA A 205 11.73 11.89 -20.69
N ASP A 206 11.70 11.17 -19.57
CA ASP A 206 12.80 11.12 -18.59
C ASP A 206 13.11 9.69 -18.13
N PRO A 207 13.68 8.86 -19.02
CA PRO A 207 13.87 7.43 -18.75
C PRO A 207 14.90 7.16 -17.63
N GLU A 208 15.86 8.08 -17.39
CA GLU A 208 16.81 7.92 -16.29
C GLU A 208 16.15 8.10 -14.94
N HIS A 209 15.30 9.14 -14.81
CA HIS A 209 14.52 9.37 -13.61
C HIS A 209 13.51 8.24 -13.37
N TYR A 210 12.84 7.73 -14.40
CA TYR A 210 11.84 6.66 -14.26
C TYR A 210 12.36 5.23 -14.49
N ARG A 211 13.69 5.03 -14.50
CA ARG A 211 14.33 3.75 -14.85
C ARG A 211 13.77 2.52 -14.12
N TRP A 212 13.44 2.66 -12.84
CA TRP A 212 12.94 1.55 -12.02
C TRP A 212 11.55 1.09 -12.44
N MET A 213 10.71 2.03 -12.86
CA MET A 213 9.40 1.71 -13.36
C MET A 213 9.49 1.05 -14.73
N LEU A 214 10.31 1.60 -15.65
CA LEU A 214 10.50 1.05 -16.99
C LEU A 214 11.03 -0.39 -16.96
N GLN A 215 12.03 -0.66 -16.10
CA GLN A 215 12.55 -2.02 -15.89
C GLN A 215 11.52 -3.02 -15.36
N ARG A 216 10.48 -2.54 -14.64
CA ARG A 216 9.38 -3.39 -14.15
C ARG A 216 8.39 -3.69 -15.27
N SER A 217 8.12 -2.72 -16.14
CA SER A 217 7.21 -2.88 -17.27
C SER A 217 7.74 -3.85 -18.33
N ASP A 218 9.06 -3.91 -18.54
CA ASP A 218 9.69 -4.84 -19.49
C ASP A 218 9.68 -6.33 -19.07
N ARG A 219 9.22 -6.63 -17.84
CA ARG A 219 9.19 -7.99 -17.28
C ARG A 219 7.82 -8.68 -17.37
N HIS A 220 6.85 -8.07 -18.03
CA HIS A 220 5.48 -8.58 -18.18
C HIS A 220 5.07 -8.66 -19.64
#